data_AF-A0A2V5YM76-F1
#
_entry.id   AF-A0A2V5YM76-F1
#
_cell.length_a   1.000
_cell.length_b   1.000
_cell.length_c   1.000
_cell.angle_alpha   90.00
_cell.angle_beta   90.00
_cell.angle_gamma   90.00
#
_symmetry.space_group_name_H-M   'P 1'
#
loop_
_entity.id
_entity.type
_entity.pdbx_description
1 polymer ?
#
loop_
_entity_poly.entity_id
_entity_poly.type
_entity_poly.pdbx_seq_one_letter_code
_entity_poly.pdbx_strand_id
1 'polypeptide(L)'
;MKIWPISICVACVLSVAAPATASETIHKGDVVVVPLHGEVSPSLLAFLRRAVKTAESNEASGIVFDMNTYGGRLDTAAEIVNALNQIKIPTYTFINTNAGSAGALIAVATQHVYMAPVSAIGAAAPILPTGEDLPSTAREKTISYWSALVRGSAIKNGHNPDVAEAFMNKDKEVKIGDRVVHPKGAVLTLNAQEATEKINGKPLLAEGIVDSVGDLTKRAGLKDNIMRIEPTGFEQLAFWITALAPLLLLGGILGAYLEFKIPGATWPGVISAICFALFFLGHYLAGLAGWEVVALFVLGMVLVLIEILFFAHSTIIFGVLGVFLIIGSLLWTMIDRYPQQPFLPTGKMLAIPLLNMFIALVGALIVIALLARYLPRTSFYRRFALIDSNPPGPSLAGAPRHFATALALAPGMQGTAVTVLRPSGKARFADHVVDVVTEGEFISQKTPVTVIQTDGMRVVVKSAIQV
;
A
#
# COMPACT_ATOMS: atom_id res chain seq x y z
N MET A 1 17.82 10.12 43.26
CA MET A 1 16.76 11.02 42.75
C MET A 1 17.41 12.26 42.15
N LYS A 2 17.52 12.29 40.82
CA LYS A 2 17.72 13.50 40.02
C LYS A 2 16.86 13.31 38.78
N ILE A 3 15.79 14.09 38.71
CA ILE A 3 14.81 14.10 37.64
C ILE A 3 15.41 15.01 36.56
N TRP A 4 15.68 14.48 35.36
CA TRP A 4 16.04 15.31 34.21
C TRP A 4 14.88 15.24 33.21
N PRO A 5 14.26 16.38 32.85
CA PRO A 5 13.29 16.41 31.77
C PRO A 5 14.02 16.32 30.43
N ILE A 6 13.72 15.29 29.64
CA ILE A 6 14.01 15.30 28.20
C ILE A 6 12.66 15.50 27.51
N SER A 7 12.16 16.73 27.62
CA SER A 7 11.39 17.35 26.55
C SER A 7 12.40 18.04 25.64
N ILE A 8 12.08 18.14 24.35
CA ILE A 8 12.85 18.73 23.23
C ILE A 8 13.60 17.70 22.38
N CYS A 9 12.90 17.18 21.37
CA CYS A 9 13.27 17.29 19.94
C CYS A 9 12.34 16.41 19.07
N VAL A 10 11.05 16.77 18.99
CA VAL A 10 10.11 16.20 17.98
C VAL A 10 9.99 17.11 16.75
N ALA A 11 10.75 18.20 16.67
CA ALA A 11 10.73 19.11 15.53
C ALA A 11 12.13 19.25 14.94
N CYS A 12 12.58 18.27 14.16
CA CYS A 12 13.63 18.39 13.13
C CYS A 12 13.96 17.00 12.59
N VAL A 13 13.21 16.52 11.58
CA VAL A 13 13.69 15.94 10.30
C VAL A 13 12.42 15.62 9.48
N LEU A 14 11.69 16.67 9.09
CA LEU A 14 10.89 16.68 7.87
C LEU A 14 11.24 17.95 7.09
N SER A 15 12.53 18.28 7.07
CA SER A 15 13.11 19.01 5.94
C SER A 15 13.27 18.01 4.80
N VAL A 16 12.13 17.57 4.24
CA VAL A 16 12.12 17.24 2.82
C VAL A 16 12.49 18.57 2.19
N ALA A 17 13.76 18.70 1.80
CA ALA A 17 14.14 19.71 0.84
C ALA A 17 13.24 19.44 -0.36
N ALA A 18 12.14 20.20 -0.45
CA ALA A 18 11.44 20.33 -1.70
C ALA A 18 12.56 20.69 -2.69
N PRO A 19 12.82 19.88 -3.73
CA PRO A 19 13.63 20.41 -4.79
C PRO A 19 12.92 21.70 -5.19
N ALA A 20 13.60 22.83 -5.04
CA ALA A 20 13.21 24.04 -5.69
C ALA A 20 13.39 23.74 -7.19
N THR A 21 12.46 22.98 -7.76
CA THR A 21 12.17 23.06 -9.16
C THR A 21 11.82 24.52 -9.35
N ALA A 22 12.76 25.26 -9.95
CA ALA A 22 12.45 26.54 -10.54
C ALA A 22 11.13 26.32 -11.26
N SER A 23 10.07 26.95 -10.77
CA SER A 23 8.78 26.94 -11.45
C SER A 23 9.07 27.64 -12.76
N GLU A 24 9.36 26.86 -13.79
CA GLU A 24 9.57 27.31 -15.14
C GLU A 24 8.34 28.16 -15.50
N THR A 25 8.53 29.48 -15.47
CA THR A 25 7.44 30.44 -15.65
C THR A 25 7.00 30.37 -17.10
N ILE A 26 5.77 29.92 -17.32
CA ILE A 26 5.17 29.89 -18.65
C ILE A 26 4.90 31.33 -19.07
N HIS A 27 5.47 31.74 -20.19
CA HIS A 27 5.28 33.05 -20.78
C HIS A 27 4.30 32.99 -21.96
N LYS A 28 3.79 34.18 -22.32
CA LYS A 28 2.86 34.33 -23.45
C LYS A 28 3.47 33.81 -24.75
N GLY A 29 2.75 32.92 -25.40
CA GLY A 29 3.12 32.32 -26.67
C GLY A 29 4.05 31.11 -26.58
N ASP A 30 4.40 30.65 -25.37
CA ASP A 30 5.12 29.39 -25.18
C ASP A 30 4.28 28.20 -25.62
N VAL A 31 4.95 27.11 -26.00
CA VAL A 31 4.31 25.81 -26.23
C VAL A 31 4.36 25.02 -24.94
N VAL A 32 3.21 24.64 -24.41
CA VAL A 32 3.13 23.91 -23.15
C VAL A 32 3.06 22.41 -23.41
N VAL A 33 3.99 21.65 -22.83
CA VAL A 33 4.01 20.19 -22.91
C VAL A 33 3.44 19.59 -21.64
N VAL A 34 2.45 18.71 -21.81
CA VAL A 34 1.75 18.02 -20.72
C VAL A 34 1.95 16.51 -20.89
N PRO A 35 2.75 15.86 -20.03
CA PRO A 35 2.94 14.41 -20.06
C PRO A 35 1.67 13.66 -19.64
N LEU A 36 1.11 12.87 -20.55
CA LEU A 36 0.02 11.93 -20.31
C LEU A 36 0.56 10.50 -20.32
N HIS A 37 1.26 10.15 -19.25
CA HIS A 37 1.93 8.87 -19.10
C HIS A 37 1.22 7.95 -18.09
N GLY A 38 1.28 6.64 -18.36
CA GLY A 38 0.75 5.63 -17.45
C GLY A 38 -0.77 5.51 -17.54
N GLU A 39 -1.40 5.12 -16.43
CA GLU A 39 -2.83 4.82 -16.38
C GLU A 39 -3.70 6.08 -16.40
N VAL A 40 -4.74 6.08 -17.23
CA VAL A 40 -5.78 7.11 -17.23
C VAL A 40 -6.60 7.01 -15.95
N SER A 41 -6.31 7.90 -15.00
CA SER A 41 -6.84 7.90 -13.63
C SER A 41 -7.31 9.29 -13.20
N PRO A 42 -8.13 9.41 -12.13
CA PRO A 42 -8.60 10.71 -11.63
C PRO A 42 -7.45 11.67 -11.27
N SER A 43 -6.31 11.14 -10.82
CA SER A 43 -5.09 11.93 -10.58
C SER A 43 -4.53 12.54 -11.87
N LEU A 44 -4.52 11.78 -12.98
CA LEU A 44 -4.12 12.29 -14.30
C LEU A 44 -5.09 13.36 -14.80
N LEU A 45 -6.39 13.19 -14.57
CA LEU A 45 -7.40 14.19 -14.91
C LEU A 45 -7.21 15.49 -14.11
N ALA A 46 -6.96 15.41 -12.80
CA ALA A 46 -6.70 16.59 -11.97
C ALA A 46 -5.46 17.34 -12.46
N PHE A 47 -4.39 16.61 -12.75
CA PHE A 47 -3.17 17.13 -13.35
C PHE A 47 -3.44 17.81 -14.70
N LEU A 48 -4.15 17.14 -15.62
CA LEU A 48 -4.49 17.69 -16.93
C LEU A 48 -5.30 18.99 -16.80
N ARG A 49 -6.31 19.04 -15.93
CA ARG A 49 -7.10 20.26 -15.68
C ARG A 49 -6.23 21.41 -15.19
N ARG A 50 -5.30 21.15 -14.26
CA ARG A 50 -4.34 22.16 -13.79
C ARG A 50 -3.43 22.63 -14.92
N ALA A 51 -2.87 21.71 -15.69
CA ALA A 51 -1.95 22.01 -16.78
C ALA A 51 -2.63 22.85 -17.87
N VAL A 52 -3.82 22.45 -18.31
CA VAL A 52 -4.65 23.19 -19.28
C VAL A 52 -4.98 24.59 -18.76
N LYS A 53 -5.49 24.70 -17.53
CA LYS A 53 -5.79 26.00 -16.93
C LYS A 53 -4.56 26.91 -16.87
N THR A 54 -3.40 26.35 -16.55
CA THR A 54 -2.13 27.10 -16.48
C THR A 54 -1.70 27.56 -17.88
N ALA A 55 -1.79 26.70 -18.89
CA ALA A 55 -1.47 27.06 -20.27
C ALA A 55 -2.38 28.17 -20.82
N GLU A 56 -3.70 28.06 -20.61
CA GLU A 56 -4.66 29.08 -21.06
C GLU A 56 -4.48 30.41 -20.32
N SER A 57 -4.28 30.38 -18.99
CA SER A 57 -4.12 31.60 -18.19
C SER A 57 -2.85 32.38 -18.53
N ASN A 58 -1.82 31.70 -19.03
CA ASN A 58 -0.57 32.32 -19.47
C ASN A 58 -0.53 32.60 -20.98
N GLU A 59 -1.66 32.48 -21.69
CA GLU A 59 -1.75 32.73 -23.13
C GLU A 59 -0.71 31.92 -23.95
N ALA A 60 -0.55 30.64 -23.63
CA ALA A 60 0.27 29.72 -24.41
C ALA A 60 -0.20 29.65 -25.87
N SER A 61 0.74 29.43 -26.79
CA SER A 61 0.44 29.32 -28.23
C SER A 61 -0.18 27.98 -28.62
N GLY A 62 0.00 26.96 -27.79
CA GLY A 62 -0.60 25.64 -27.95
C GLY A 62 -0.22 24.70 -26.81
N ILE A 63 -0.93 23.57 -26.72
CA ILE A 63 -0.67 22.50 -25.76
C ILE A 63 -0.30 21.23 -26.52
N VAL A 64 0.85 20.64 -26.19
CA VAL A 64 1.26 19.33 -26.67
C VAL A 64 1.10 18.31 -25.55
N PHE A 65 0.24 17.33 -25.75
CA PHE A 65 0.08 16.18 -24.86
C PHE A 65 1.07 15.08 -25.28
N ASP A 66 2.13 14.89 -24.50
CA ASP A 66 3.13 13.82 -24.68
C ASP A 66 2.54 12.51 -24.14
N MET A 67 2.07 11.64 -25.04
CA MET A 67 1.19 10.53 -24.71
C MET A 67 1.93 9.20 -24.72
N ASN A 68 1.83 8.50 -23.59
CA ASN A 68 2.27 7.12 -23.43
C ASN A 68 1.37 6.38 -22.43
N THR A 69 0.27 5.82 -22.91
CA THR A 69 -0.73 5.15 -22.08
C THR A 69 -1.25 3.87 -22.75
N TYR A 70 -1.49 2.86 -21.92
CA TYR A 70 -2.24 1.65 -22.32
C TYR A 70 -3.75 1.78 -22.08
N GLY A 71 -4.20 2.90 -21.50
CA GLY A 71 -5.57 3.15 -21.12
C GLY A 71 -5.75 3.33 -19.63
N GLY A 72 -6.97 3.13 -19.15
CA GLY A 72 -7.36 3.28 -17.77
C GLY A 72 -8.88 3.42 -17.68
N ARG A 73 -9.36 4.21 -16.72
CA ARG A 73 -10.80 4.28 -16.47
C ARG A 73 -11.56 5.00 -17.57
N LEU A 74 -12.66 4.41 -18.02
CA LEU A 74 -13.49 4.96 -19.10
C LEU A 74 -14.24 6.23 -18.66
N ASP A 75 -14.67 6.32 -17.41
CA ASP A 75 -15.29 7.53 -16.83
C ASP A 75 -14.32 8.72 -16.83
N THR A 76 -13.08 8.48 -16.42
CA THR A 76 -12.00 9.47 -16.40
C THR A 76 -11.64 9.89 -17.83
N ALA A 77 -11.53 8.94 -18.76
CA ALA A 77 -11.29 9.23 -20.16
C ALA A 77 -12.35 10.19 -20.72
N ALA A 78 -13.61 10.00 -20.36
CA ALA A 78 -14.72 10.90 -20.70
C ALA A 78 -14.52 12.32 -20.21
N GLU A 79 -14.17 12.46 -18.93
CA GLU A 79 -13.95 13.75 -18.31
C GLU A 79 -12.75 14.47 -18.93
N ILE A 80 -11.71 13.73 -19.31
CA ILE A 80 -10.58 14.26 -20.06
C ILE A 80 -11.04 14.72 -21.44
N VAL A 81 -11.74 13.87 -22.21
CA VAL A 81 -12.28 14.24 -23.53
C VAL A 81 -13.16 15.49 -23.46
N ASN A 82 -14.03 15.58 -22.45
CA ASN A 82 -14.86 16.76 -22.22
C ASN A 82 -14.03 18.00 -21.87
N ALA A 83 -12.99 17.86 -21.05
CA ALA A 83 -12.07 18.96 -20.72
C ALA A 83 -11.29 19.42 -21.96
N LEU A 84 -10.76 18.50 -22.77
CA LEU A 84 -10.07 18.80 -24.03
C LEU A 84 -10.97 19.53 -25.01
N ASN A 85 -12.23 19.10 -25.10
CA ASN A 85 -13.22 19.78 -25.92
C ASN A 85 -13.54 21.21 -25.45
N GLN A 86 -13.17 21.64 -24.24
CA GLN A 86 -13.39 23.01 -23.79
C GLN A 86 -12.19 23.94 -24.02
N ILE A 87 -11.06 23.40 -24.46
CA ILE A 87 -9.81 24.15 -24.66
C ILE A 87 -9.97 25.11 -25.84
N LYS A 88 -9.48 26.34 -25.67
CA LYS A 88 -9.58 27.42 -26.68
C LYS A 88 -8.32 27.62 -27.50
N ILE A 89 -7.18 27.14 -27.01
CA ILE A 89 -5.89 27.20 -27.71
C ILE A 89 -5.61 25.91 -28.49
N PRO A 90 -4.76 25.94 -29.53
CA PRO A 90 -4.42 24.77 -30.32
C PRO A 90 -3.95 23.58 -29.49
N THR A 91 -4.46 22.38 -29.80
CA THR A 91 -4.10 21.14 -29.09
C THR A 91 -3.46 20.11 -30.02
N TYR A 92 -2.38 19.52 -29.54
CA TYR A 92 -1.59 18.52 -30.25
C TYR A 92 -1.42 17.30 -29.35
N THR A 93 -1.57 16.10 -29.88
CA THR A 93 -1.13 14.86 -29.22
C THR A 93 0.12 14.36 -29.92
N PHE A 94 1.19 14.17 -29.16
CA PHE A 94 2.36 13.41 -29.59
C PHE A 94 2.27 12.00 -29.00
N ILE A 95 2.01 11.00 -29.83
CA ILE A 95 1.99 9.60 -29.41
C ILE A 95 3.42 9.10 -29.42
N ASN A 96 4.06 9.19 -28.25
CA ASN A 96 5.47 8.87 -28.06
C ASN A 96 5.72 7.36 -28.19
N THR A 97 4.84 6.56 -27.58
CA THR A 97 4.91 5.09 -27.71
C THR A 97 3.53 4.49 -27.88
N ASN A 98 2.56 4.91 -27.08
CA ASN A 98 1.26 4.26 -27.08
C ASN A 98 0.12 5.23 -26.74
N ALA A 99 -0.98 5.10 -27.48
CA ALA A 99 -2.28 5.68 -27.20
C ALA A 99 -3.33 4.56 -27.24
N GLY A 100 -3.17 3.59 -26.34
CA GLY A 100 -4.06 2.44 -26.23
C GLY A 100 -5.33 2.78 -25.44
N SER A 101 -6.44 2.14 -25.82
CA SER A 101 -7.72 2.22 -25.12
C SER A 101 -8.19 3.65 -24.86
N ALA A 102 -8.36 4.07 -23.61
CA ALA A 102 -8.71 5.44 -23.24
C ALA A 102 -7.78 6.49 -23.89
N GLY A 103 -6.49 6.17 -24.09
CA GLY A 103 -5.53 7.05 -24.78
C GLY A 103 -5.94 7.39 -26.22
N ALA A 104 -6.47 6.42 -26.97
CA ALA A 104 -6.95 6.66 -28.33
C ALA A 104 -8.10 7.67 -28.35
N LEU A 105 -9.01 7.58 -27.37
CA LEU A 105 -10.16 8.48 -27.25
C LEU A 105 -9.71 9.90 -26.90
N ILE A 106 -8.71 10.02 -26.02
CA ILE A 106 -8.10 11.30 -25.64
C ILE A 106 -7.36 11.91 -26.84
N ALA A 107 -6.60 11.13 -27.60
CA ALA A 107 -5.87 11.61 -28.78
C ALA A 107 -6.82 12.18 -29.85
N VAL A 108 -7.92 11.49 -30.15
CA VAL A 108 -8.97 11.96 -31.06
C VAL A 108 -9.68 13.22 -30.54
N ALA A 109 -9.65 13.46 -29.23
CA ALA A 109 -10.19 14.69 -28.63
C ALA A 109 -9.26 15.91 -28.75
N THR A 110 -8.08 15.76 -29.35
CA THR A 110 -7.19 16.89 -29.72
C THR A 110 -7.28 17.21 -31.21
N GLN A 111 -6.85 18.40 -31.62
CA GLN A 111 -6.96 18.84 -33.03
C GLN A 111 -5.94 18.19 -33.94
N HIS A 112 -4.70 18.05 -33.48
CA HIS A 112 -3.59 17.56 -34.28
C HIS A 112 -2.96 16.34 -33.63
N VAL A 113 -2.67 15.29 -34.42
CA VAL A 113 -2.05 14.06 -33.92
C VAL A 113 -0.75 13.80 -34.66
N TYR A 114 0.33 13.57 -33.92
CA TYR A 114 1.64 13.19 -34.43
C TYR A 114 2.10 11.92 -33.71
N MET A 115 2.85 11.08 -34.41
CA MET A 115 3.25 9.76 -33.90
C MET A 115 4.77 9.59 -33.96
N ALA A 116 5.35 8.93 -32.95
CA ALA A 116 6.73 8.46 -33.04
C ALA A 116 6.83 7.28 -34.04
N PRO A 117 8.01 7.03 -34.65
CA PRO A 117 8.16 5.95 -35.63
C PRO A 117 7.71 4.58 -35.14
N VAL A 118 7.95 4.28 -33.86
CA VAL A 118 7.53 3.04 -33.20
C VAL A 118 6.45 3.37 -32.18
N SER A 119 5.22 3.52 -32.67
CA SER A 119 4.07 3.81 -31.81
C SER A 119 2.76 3.22 -32.34
N ALA A 120 1.77 3.09 -31.46
CA ALA A 120 0.45 2.56 -31.78
C ALA A 120 -0.69 3.38 -31.15
N ILE A 121 -1.86 3.36 -31.80
CA ILE A 121 -3.11 3.98 -31.33
C ILE A 121 -4.32 3.09 -31.66
N GLY A 122 -5.28 3.00 -30.74
CA GLY A 122 -6.55 2.28 -30.93
C GLY A 122 -6.83 1.28 -29.83
N ALA A 123 -7.43 0.14 -30.18
CA ALA A 123 -7.80 -0.94 -29.24
C ALA A 123 -8.57 -0.44 -28.00
N ALA A 124 -9.66 0.30 -28.24
CA ALA A 124 -10.49 0.96 -27.23
C ALA A 124 -11.83 0.31 -26.96
N ALA A 125 -11.97 -0.99 -27.24
CA ALA A 125 -13.14 -1.73 -26.77
C ALA A 125 -13.20 -1.71 -25.24
N PRO A 126 -14.35 -1.39 -24.64
CA PRO A 126 -14.50 -1.40 -23.20
C PRO A 126 -14.40 -2.85 -22.68
N ILE A 127 -13.62 -3.02 -21.62
CA ILE A 127 -13.47 -4.27 -20.88
C ILE A 127 -13.65 -4.00 -19.38
N LEU A 128 -13.96 -5.04 -18.62
CA LEU A 128 -13.96 -5.00 -17.17
C LEU A 128 -12.50 -4.87 -16.68
N PRO A 129 -12.27 -4.29 -15.48
CA PRO A 129 -10.93 -4.22 -14.86
C PRO A 129 -10.23 -5.57 -14.72
N THR A 130 -11.00 -6.66 -14.76
CA THR A 130 -10.51 -8.04 -14.74
C THR A 130 -9.88 -8.50 -16.06
N GLY A 131 -9.91 -7.68 -17.10
CA GLY A 131 -9.52 -8.06 -18.47
C GLY A 131 -10.62 -8.76 -19.26
N GLU A 132 -11.81 -8.90 -18.68
CA GLU A 132 -12.92 -9.63 -19.31
C GLU A 132 -13.85 -8.72 -20.09
N ASP A 133 -14.52 -9.33 -21.05
CA ASP A 133 -15.57 -8.73 -21.83
C ASP A 133 -16.77 -8.27 -20.96
N LEU A 134 -17.35 -7.09 -21.27
CA LEU A 134 -18.60 -6.67 -20.65
C LEU A 134 -19.75 -7.63 -21.03
N PRO A 135 -20.73 -7.84 -20.12
CA PRO A 135 -22.00 -8.49 -20.45
C PRO A 135 -22.64 -7.84 -21.70
N SER A 136 -23.27 -8.63 -22.56
CA SER A 136 -23.74 -8.18 -23.89
C SER A 136 -24.55 -6.88 -23.85
N THR A 137 -25.60 -6.80 -23.03
CA THR A 137 -26.43 -5.60 -22.91
C THR A 137 -25.68 -4.38 -22.38
N ALA A 138 -24.76 -4.57 -21.42
CA ALA A 138 -23.94 -3.49 -20.90
C ALA A 138 -22.93 -3.01 -21.94
N ARG A 139 -22.34 -3.94 -22.70
CA ARG A 139 -21.42 -3.66 -23.81
C ARG A 139 -22.11 -2.85 -24.89
N GLU A 140 -23.29 -3.25 -25.34
CA GLU A 140 -24.05 -2.53 -26.38
C GLU A 140 -24.37 -1.10 -25.96
N LYS A 141 -24.87 -0.89 -24.73
CA LYS A 141 -25.14 0.44 -24.19
C LYS A 141 -23.87 1.29 -24.10
N THR A 142 -22.78 0.68 -23.63
CA THR A 142 -21.47 1.33 -23.48
C THR A 142 -20.97 1.74 -24.87
N ILE A 143 -20.79 0.79 -25.80
CA ILE A 143 -20.31 1.08 -27.17
C ILE A 143 -21.20 2.12 -27.85
N SER A 144 -22.54 2.03 -27.74
CA SER A 144 -23.46 2.99 -28.35
C SER A 144 -23.22 4.43 -27.85
N TYR A 145 -23.18 4.61 -26.52
CA TYR A 145 -22.95 5.92 -25.91
C TYR A 145 -21.55 6.47 -26.22
N TRP A 146 -20.50 5.67 -26.02
CA TRP A 146 -19.12 6.11 -26.20
C TRP A 146 -18.75 6.34 -27.65
N SER A 147 -19.29 5.54 -28.57
CA SER A 147 -19.09 5.77 -30.00
C SER A 147 -19.72 7.09 -30.41
N ALA A 148 -20.89 7.45 -29.86
CA ALA A 148 -21.49 8.75 -30.13
C ALA A 148 -20.63 9.93 -29.62
N LEU A 149 -20.11 9.82 -28.39
CA LEU A 149 -19.23 10.84 -27.82
C LEU A 149 -17.95 11.01 -28.64
N VAL A 150 -17.29 9.90 -28.97
CA VAL A 150 -16.00 9.91 -29.68
C VAL A 150 -16.15 10.36 -31.12
N ARG A 151 -17.21 9.93 -31.83
CA ARG A 151 -17.53 10.50 -33.16
C ARG A 151 -17.76 12.00 -33.10
N GLY A 152 -18.51 12.48 -32.11
CA GLY A 152 -18.75 13.92 -31.91
C GLY A 152 -17.46 14.69 -31.70
N SER A 153 -16.55 14.16 -30.87
CA SER A 153 -15.23 14.73 -30.64
C SER A 153 -14.36 14.71 -31.90
N ALA A 154 -14.35 13.60 -32.64
CA ALA A 154 -13.62 13.45 -33.89
C ALA A 154 -14.05 14.50 -34.93
N ILE A 155 -15.37 14.64 -35.15
CA ILE A 155 -15.94 15.62 -36.09
C ILE A 155 -15.51 17.03 -35.71
N LYS A 156 -15.63 17.38 -34.42
CA LYS A 156 -15.25 18.70 -33.92
C LYS A 156 -13.78 19.04 -34.20
N ASN A 157 -12.90 18.05 -34.07
CA ASN A 157 -11.46 18.21 -34.23
C ASN A 157 -10.97 17.94 -35.66
N GLY A 158 -11.86 17.60 -36.59
CA GLY A 158 -11.51 17.37 -38.00
C GLY A 158 -10.99 15.96 -38.31
N HIS A 159 -11.07 15.02 -37.37
CA HIS A 159 -10.72 13.62 -37.56
C HIS A 159 -11.84 12.83 -38.24
N ASN A 160 -11.50 11.68 -38.83
CA ASN A 160 -12.50 10.78 -39.39
C ASN A 160 -13.29 10.09 -38.26
N PRO A 161 -14.61 10.34 -38.10
CA PRO A 161 -15.41 9.75 -37.04
C PRO A 161 -15.51 8.22 -37.15
N ASP A 162 -15.40 7.65 -38.36
CA ASP A 162 -15.49 6.21 -38.55
C ASP A 162 -14.23 5.50 -38.03
N VAL A 163 -13.05 6.09 -38.23
CA VAL A 163 -11.78 5.61 -37.64
C VAL A 163 -11.88 5.64 -36.12
N ALA A 164 -12.36 6.76 -35.57
CA ALA A 164 -12.49 6.94 -34.13
C ALA A 164 -13.48 5.96 -33.49
N GLU A 165 -14.62 5.69 -34.16
CA GLU A 165 -15.57 4.67 -33.72
C GLU A 165 -14.98 3.25 -33.80
N ALA A 166 -14.25 2.94 -34.87
CA ALA A 166 -13.66 1.63 -35.08
C ALA A 166 -12.61 1.24 -34.03
N PHE A 167 -12.04 2.21 -33.31
CA PHE A 167 -11.19 1.90 -32.16
C PHE A 167 -11.94 1.13 -31.06
N MET A 168 -13.24 1.36 -30.86
CA MET A 168 -14.00 0.71 -29.79
C MET A 168 -15.09 -0.26 -30.29
N ASN A 169 -15.59 -0.06 -31.50
CA ASN A 169 -16.69 -0.82 -32.05
C ASN A 169 -16.17 -1.83 -33.09
N LYS A 170 -16.12 -3.11 -32.71
CA LYS A 170 -15.67 -4.19 -33.61
C LYS A 170 -16.56 -4.40 -34.85
N ASP A 171 -17.79 -3.92 -34.80
CA ASP A 171 -18.76 -4.07 -35.89
C ASP A 171 -18.68 -2.90 -36.88
N LYS A 172 -17.81 -1.91 -36.60
CA LYS A 172 -17.58 -0.76 -37.46
C LYS A 172 -16.57 -1.11 -38.56
N GLU A 173 -17.06 -1.10 -39.80
CA GLU A 173 -16.20 -1.07 -40.98
C GLU A 173 -15.76 0.38 -41.25
N VAL A 174 -14.47 0.58 -41.54
CA VAL A 174 -13.95 1.86 -42.01
C VAL A 174 -13.67 1.75 -43.49
N LYS A 175 -14.48 2.43 -44.29
CA LYS A 175 -14.33 2.51 -45.75
C LYS A 175 -14.18 3.97 -46.16
N ILE A 176 -13.09 4.30 -46.84
CA ILE A 176 -12.80 5.65 -47.33
C ILE A 176 -12.67 5.58 -48.86
N GLY A 177 -13.68 6.09 -49.56
CA GLY A 177 -13.82 5.88 -51.00
C GLY A 177 -14.02 4.39 -51.31
N ASP A 178 -13.24 3.85 -52.24
CA ASP A 178 -13.28 2.42 -52.58
C ASP A 178 -12.44 1.54 -51.66
N ARG A 179 -11.60 2.15 -50.82
CA ARG A 179 -10.68 1.42 -49.94
C ARG A 179 -11.35 1.06 -48.62
N VAL A 180 -11.33 -0.23 -48.29
CA VAL A 180 -11.61 -0.73 -46.94
C VAL A 180 -10.33 -0.59 -46.12
N VAL A 181 -10.33 0.34 -45.17
CA VAL A 181 -9.22 0.57 -44.25
C VAL A 181 -9.27 -0.45 -43.11
N HIS A 182 -10.48 -0.76 -42.62
CA HIS A 182 -10.68 -1.70 -41.53
C HIS A 182 -11.97 -2.50 -41.76
N PRO A 183 -11.91 -3.84 -41.91
CA PRO A 183 -13.10 -4.67 -42.05
C PRO A 183 -13.80 -4.87 -40.70
N LYS A 184 -15.06 -5.32 -40.74
CA LYS A 184 -15.79 -5.73 -39.53
C LYS A 184 -15.15 -6.95 -38.87
N GLY A 185 -15.32 -7.08 -37.56
CA GLY A 185 -14.99 -8.27 -36.79
C GLY A 185 -13.84 -8.10 -35.79
N ALA A 186 -13.14 -6.97 -35.82
CA ALA A 186 -12.09 -6.64 -34.87
C ALA A 186 -12.12 -5.14 -34.52
N VAL A 187 -11.49 -4.73 -33.43
CA VAL A 187 -11.23 -3.32 -33.16
C VAL A 187 -10.02 -2.85 -33.95
N LEU A 188 -10.06 -1.60 -34.41
CA LEU A 188 -8.98 -0.98 -35.14
C LEU A 188 -7.80 -0.64 -34.21
N THR A 189 -6.60 -0.93 -34.67
CA THR A 189 -5.34 -0.40 -34.12
C THR A 189 -4.49 0.05 -35.29
N LEU A 190 -3.87 1.21 -35.18
CA LEU A 190 -3.02 1.79 -36.21
C LEU A 190 -1.61 1.95 -35.66
N ASN A 191 -0.62 1.58 -36.45
CA ASN A 191 0.76 2.03 -36.26
C ASN A 191 0.97 3.42 -36.89
N ALA A 192 2.15 4.02 -36.68
CA ALA A 192 2.47 5.35 -37.20
C ALA A 192 2.36 5.48 -38.73
N GLN A 193 2.72 4.44 -39.50
CA GLN A 193 2.63 4.46 -40.96
C GLN A 193 1.17 4.40 -41.43
N GLU A 194 0.36 3.53 -40.83
CA GLU A 194 -1.07 3.41 -41.15
C GLU A 194 -1.83 4.68 -40.77
N ALA A 195 -1.55 5.25 -39.60
CA ALA A 195 -2.21 6.47 -39.15
C ALA A 195 -1.88 7.71 -39.99
N THR A 196 -0.68 7.77 -40.57
CA THR A 196 -0.22 8.89 -41.43
C THR A 196 -0.50 8.67 -42.92
N GLU A 197 -1.05 7.51 -43.27
CA GLU A 197 -1.38 7.19 -44.64
C GLU A 197 -2.40 8.17 -45.22
N LYS A 198 -2.10 8.70 -46.41
CA LYS A 198 -2.98 9.67 -47.07
C LYS A 198 -3.99 8.96 -47.95
N ILE A 199 -5.28 9.14 -47.63
CA ILE A 199 -6.40 8.67 -48.44
C ILE A 199 -7.20 9.90 -48.88
N ASN A 200 -7.38 10.08 -50.19
CA ASN A 200 -7.98 11.29 -50.78
C ASN A 200 -7.32 12.60 -50.34
N GLY A 201 -5.99 12.58 -50.17
CA GLY A 201 -5.19 13.75 -49.81
C GLY A 201 -5.20 14.14 -48.33
N LYS A 202 -5.97 13.44 -47.49
CA LYS A 202 -5.99 13.64 -46.03
C LYS A 202 -5.34 12.44 -45.32
N PRO A 203 -4.58 12.66 -44.24
CA PRO A 203 -4.10 11.55 -43.40
C PRO A 203 -5.28 10.79 -42.79
N LEU A 204 -5.09 9.50 -42.53
CA LEU A 204 -6.11 8.67 -41.89
C LEU A 204 -6.45 9.16 -40.48
N LEU A 205 -5.43 9.56 -39.71
CA LEU A 205 -5.57 10.15 -38.38
C LEU A 205 -4.43 11.10 -38.01
N ALA A 206 -3.18 10.69 -38.22
CA ALA A 206 -2.00 11.44 -37.79
C ALA A 206 -1.40 12.27 -38.94
N GLU A 207 -0.98 13.49 -38.66
CA GLU A 207 -0.43 14.42 -39.66
C GLU A 207 0.99 14.08 -40.10
N GLY A 208 1.75 13.42 -39.23
CA GLY A 208 3.12 13.04 -39.52
C GLY A 208 3.76 12.16 -38.46
N ILE A 209 4.87 11.58 -38.86
CA ILE A 209 5.78 10.83 -37.99
C ILE A 209 6.93 11.75 -37.59
N VAL A 210 7.20 11.88 -36.30
CA VAL A 210 8.24 12.76 -35.73
C VAL A 210 8.94 12.07 -34.56
N ASP A 211 10.24 12.31 -34.38
CA ASP A 211 11.04 11.60 -33.36
C ASP A 211 10.89 12.19 -31.94
N SER A 212 10.46 13.44 -31.84
CA SER A 212 10.36 14.14 -30.56
C SER A 212 9.28 15.23 -30.56
N VAL A 213 8.92 15.71 -29.37
CA VAL A 213 8.06 16.89 -29.21
C VAL A 213 8.68 18.13 -29.88
N GLY A 214 10.01 18.27 -29.85
CA GLY A 214 10.70 19.37 -30.52
C GLY A 214 10.60 19.32 -32.05
N ASP A 215 10.48 18.12 -32.64
CA ASP A 215 10.26 17.99 -34.08
C ASP A 215 8.79 18.20 -34.44
N LEU A 216 7.87 17.81 -33.56
CA LEU A 216 6.46 18.15 -33.67
C LEU A 216 6.27 19.67 -33.73
N THR A 217 6.84 20.44 -32.80
CA THR A 217 6.65 21.89 -32.76
C THR A 217 7.14 22.56 -34.03
N LYS A 218 8.32 22.17 -34.54
CA LYS A 218 8.84 22.64 -35.83
C LYS A 218 7.92 22.28 -36.98
N ARG A 219 7.39 21.06 -37.01
CA ARG A 219 6.52 20.58 -38.09
C ARG A 219 5.16 21.28 -38.09
N ALA A 220 4.62 21.56 -36.91
CA ALA A 220 3.36 22.27 -36.70
C ALA A 220 3.49 23.80 -36.84
N GLY A 221 4.71 24.34 -36.99
CA GLY A 221 4.95 25.78 -37.05
C GLY A 221 4.73 26.51 -35.73
N LEU A 222 4.89 25.80 -34.60
CA LEU A 222 4.82 26.36 -33.26
C LEU A 222 6.15 27.04 -32.87
N LYS A 223 6.13 27.87 -31.83
CA LYS A 223 7.35 28.52 -31.34
C LYS A 223 8.30 27.50 -30.69
N ASP A 224 9.59 27.79 -30.73
CA ASP A 224 10.64 26.93 -30.17
C ASP A 224 10.73 26.94 -28.63
N ASN A 225 10.02 27.87 -27.95
CA ASN A 225 10.04 27.89 -26.49
C ASN A 225 9.05 26.86 -25.92
N ILE A 226 9.60 25.70 -25.53
CA ILE A 226 8.86 24.55 -25.04
C ILE A 226 8.96 24.53 -23.51
N MET A 227 7.82 24.67 -22.85
CA MET A 227 7.71 24.67 -21.39
C MET A 227 6.98 23.42 -20.94
N ARG A 228 7.58 22.63 -20.04
CA ARG A 228 6.95 21.39 -19.57
C ARG A 228 6.28 21.60 -18.23
N ILE A 229 5.00 21.24 -18.13
CA ILE A 229 4.31 21.16 -16.85
C ILE A 229 4.43 19.73 -16.37
N GLU A 230 5.10 19.52 -15.24
CA GLU A 230 5.17 18.21 -14.58
C GLU A 230 4.10 18.10 -13.47
N PRO A 231 3.68 16.88 -13.10
CA PRO A 231 2.86 16.66 -11.91
C PRO A 231 3.57 17.20 -10.66
N THR A 232 2.85 17.89 -9.77
CA THR A 232 3.45 18.53 -8.58
C THR A 232 2.79 18.10 -7.28
N GLY A 233 3.59 18.06 -6.20
CA GLY A 233 3.11 17.84 -4.83
C GLY A 233 2.22 16.60 -4.70
N PHE A 234 0.93 16.81 -4.44
CA PHE A 234 -0.06 15.75 -4.23
C PHE A 234 -0.33 14.89 -5.47
N GLU A 235 -0.19 15.43 -6.69
CA GLU A 235 -0.40 14.64 -7.92
C GLU A 235 0.69 13.58 -8.07
N GLN A 236 1.95 13.99 -7.89
CA GLN A 236 3.08 13.07 -7.91
C GLN A 236 2.96 12.07 -6.77
N LEU A 237 2.64 12.52 -5.56
CA LEU A 237 2.39 11.63 -4.42
C LEU A 237 1.30 10.58 -4.72
N ALA A 238 0.19 10.96 -5.35
CA ALA A 238 -0.90 10.04 -5.70
C ALA A 238 -0.46 8.97 -6.72
N PHE A 239 0.33 9.34 -7.74
CA PHE A 239 0.89 8.37 -8.69
C PHE A 239 1.84 7.39 -7.99
N TRP A 240 2.73 7.88 -7.13
CA TRP A 240 3.69 7.03 -6.41
C TRP A 240 3.02 6.11 -5.39
N ILE A 241 2.06 6.61 -4.61
CA ILE A 241 1.41 5.82 -3.57
C ILE A 241 0.65 4.63 -4.18
N THR A 242 -0.10 4.84 -5.26
CA THR A 242 -0.85 3.77 -5.91
C THR A 242 0.09 2.69 -6.47
N ALA A 243 1.22 3.09 -7.07
CA ALA A 243 2.24 2.16 -7.55
C ALA A 243 2.94 1.39 -6.41
N LEU A 244 3.16 2.03 -5.26
CA LEU A 244 3.83 1.46 -4.09
C LEU A 244 2.86 0.74 -3.13
N ALA A 245 1.59 0.55 -3.49
CA ALA A 245 0.57 -0.02 -2.62
C ALA A 245 0.98 -1.35 -1.94
N PRO A 246 1.57 -2.35 -2.64
CA PRO A 246 2.02 -3.58 -1.98
C PRO A 246 3.12 -3.36 -0.95
N LEU A 247 4.02 -2.39 -1.18
CA LEU A 247 5.10 -2.05 -0.26
C LEU A 247 4.58 -1.28 0.96
N LEU A 248 3.59 -0.42 0.78
CA LEU A 248 2.90 0.25 1.88
C LEU A 248 2.13 -0.75 2.75
N LEU A 249 1.44 -1.72 2.14
CA LEU A 249 0.81 -2.82 2.89
C LEU A 249 1.84 -3.65 3.66
N LEU A 250 2.94 -4.04 3.01
CA LEU A 250 4.05 -4.74 3.65
C LEU A 250 4.61 -3.96 4.84
N GLY A 251 4.92 -2.68 4.65
CA GLY A 251 5.43 -1.80 5.72
C GLY A 251 4.43 -1.63 6.87
N GLY A 252 3.13 -1.50 6.55
CA GLY A 252 2.04 -1.47 7.53
C GLY A 252 2.00 -2.73 8.38
N ILE A 253 1.94 -3.89 7.74
CA ILE A 253 1.90 -5.20 8.41
C ILE A 253 3.16 -5.42 9.27
N LEU A 254 4.34 -5.10 8.74
CA LEU A 254 5.62 -5.23 9.46
C LEU A 254 5.69 -4.31 10.68
N GLY A 255 5.28 -3.05 10.54
CA GLY A 255 5.26 -2.09 11.65
C GLY A 255 4.32 -2.55 12.77
N ALA A 256 3.11 -2.99 12.41
CA ALA A 256 2.14 -3.53 13.37
C ALA A 256 2.68 -4.78 14.10
N TYR A 257 3.34 -5.68 13.37
CA TYR A 257 3.97 -6.86 13.97
C TYR A 257 5.09 -6.50 14.95
N LEU A 258 5.95 -5.54 14.59
CA LEU A 258 7.07 -5.11 15.42
C LEU A 258 6.59 -4.39 16.70
N GLU A 259 5.56 -3.55 16.61
CA GLU A 259 4.91 -2.93 17.78
C GLU A 259 4.38 -4.01 18.73
N PHE A 260 3.72 -5.05 18.18
CA PHE A 260 3.21 -6.15 18.98
C PHE A 260 4.31 -6.99 19.66
N LYS A 261 5.46 -7.18 18.99
CA LYS A 261 6.60 -7.92 19.55
C LYS A 261 7.45 -7.14 20.53
N ILE A 262 7.44 -5.80 20.42
CA ILE A 262 8.22 -4.91 21.27
C ILE A 262 7.26 -3.86 21.86
N PRO A 263 6.41 -4.27 22.83
CA PRO A 263 5.48 -3.34 23.47
C PRO A 263 6.23 -2.11 24.01
N GLY A 264 5.73 -0.91 23.69
CA GLY A 264 6.35 0.35 24.13
C GLY A 264 7.38 0.94 23.16
N ALA A 265 7.72 0.25 22.08
CA ALA A 265 8.47 0.85 20.98
C ALA A 265 7.53 1.65 20.07
N THR A 266 7.17 2.89 20.43
CA THR A 266 6.16 3.71 19.72
C THR A 266 6.43 3.90 18.21
N TRP A 267 7.68 3.80 17.75
CA TRP A 267 8.07 4.05 16.37
C TRP A 267 7.51 3.03 15.36
N PRO A 268 7.67 1.70 15.55
CA PRO A 268 6.98 0.68 14.76
C PRO A 268 5.48 0.94 14.52
N GLY A 269 4.72 1.25 15.58
CA GLY A 269 3.29 1.54 15.47
C GLY A 269 2.99 2.81 14.67
N VAL A 270 3.79 3.87 14.86
CA VAL A 270 3.68 5.11 14.05
C VAL A 270 3.96 4.83 12.58
N ILE A 271 5.01 4.06 12.26
CA ILE A 271 5.34 3.67 10.88
C ILE A 271 4.19 2.88 10.27
N SER A 272 3.63 1.93 11.02
CA SER A 272 2.46 1.16 10.59
C SER A 272 1.27 2.07 10.25
N ALA A 273 0.95 3.01 11.14
CA ALA A 273 -0.15 3.94 10.94
C ALA A 273 0.06 4.82 9.70
N ILE A 274 1.28 5.33 9.49
CA ILE A 274 1.63 6.14 8.30
C ILE A 274 1.49 5.31 7.03
N CYS A 275 2.00 4.08 7.02
CA CYS A 275 1.91 3.19 5.86
C CYS A 275 0.46 2.90 5.46
N PHE A 276 -0.41 2.56 6.42
CA PHE A 276 -1.83 2.35 6.14
C PHE A 276 -2.53 3.66 5.75
N ALA A 277 -2.23 4.78 6.42
CA ALA A 277 -2.81 6.07 6.07
C ALA A 277 -2.47 6.48 4.63
N LEU A 278 -1.20 6.34 4.22
CA LEU A 278 -0.77 6.58 2.84
C LEU A 278 -1.45 5.62 1.87
N PHE A 279 -1.51 4.33 2.19
CA PHE A 279 -2.21 3.34 1.37
C PHE A 279 -3.66 3.76 1.10
N PHE A 280 -4.45 4.05 2.14
CA PHE A 280 -5.84 4.48 1.95
C PHE A 280 -5.94 5.82 1.22
N LEU A 281 -5.06 6.79 1.54
CA LEU A 281 -5.08 8.10 0.91
C LEU A 281 -4.80 8.04 -0.59
N GLY A 282 -3.83 7.24 -1.05
CA GLY A 282 -3.56 7.10 -2.49
C GLY A 282 -4.73 6.51 -3.26
N HIS A 283 -5.37 5.48 -2.71
CA HIS A 283 -6.54 4.86 -3.35
C HIS A 283 -7.77 5.77 -3.30
N TYR A 284 -7.90 6.61 -2.28
CA TYR A 284 -8.91 7.68 -2.24
C TYR A 284 -8.68 8.71 -3.35
N LEU A 285 -7.44 9.19 -3.50
CA LEU A 285 -7.07 10.14 -4.55
C LEU A 285 -7.14 9.54 -5.96
N ALA A 286 -6.93 8.22 -6.09
CA ALA A 286 -7.13 7.47 -7.31
C ALA A 286 -8.62 7.19 -7.62
N GLY A 287 -9.54 7.56 -6.71
CA GLY A 287 -10.98 7.35 -6.88
C GLY A 287 -11.43 5.89 -6.76
N LEU A 288 -10.60 5.01 -6.19
CA LEU A 288 -10.89 3.59 -6.03
C LEU A 288 -11.72 3.30 -4.77
N ALA A 289 -11.57 4.11 -3.73
CA ALA A 289 -12.20 3.88 -2.42
C ALA A 289 -12.55 5.18 -1.72
N GLY A 290 -13.67 5.22 -0.99
CA GLY A 290 -14.04 6.36 -0.16
C GLY A 290 -13.67 6.19 1.32
N TRP A 291 -14.17 7.11 2.15
CA TRP A 291 -13.95 7.12 3.60
C TRP A 291 -14.62 5.94 4.31
N GLU A 292 -15.63 5.33 3.71
CA GLU A 292 -16.32 4.15 4.23
C GLU A 292 -15.36 2.98 4.47
N VAL A 293 -14.36 2.80 3.59
CA VAL A 293 -13.42 1.68 3.71
C VAL A 293 -12.42 1.92 4.83
N VAL A 294 -11.99 3.17 5.02
CA VAL A 294 -11.16 3.59 6.16
C VAL A 294 -11.91 3.39 7.48
N ALA A 295 -13.20 3.75 7.52
CA ALA A 295 -14.03 3.56 8.71
C ALA A 295 -14.16 2.06 9.06
N LEU A 296 -14.34 1.18 8.07
CA LEU A 296 -14.37 -0.27 8.28
C LEU A 296 -13.03 -0.81 8.79
N PHE A 297 -11.90 -0.34 8.26
CA PHE A 297 -10.57 -0.72 8.75
C PHE A 297 -10.39 -0.34 10.23
N VAL A 298 -10.69 0.91 10.59
CA VAL A 298 -10.58 1.42 11.96
C VAL A 298 -11.52 0.67 12.89
N LEU A 299 -12.77 0.43 12.47
CA LEU A 299 -13.71 -0.37 13.24
C LEU A 299 -13.17 -1.78 13.49
N GLY A 300 -12.60 -2.41 12.46
CA GLY A 300 -11.97 -3.72 12.59
C GLY A 300 -10.82 -3.72 13.60
N MET A 301 -9.95 -2.71 13.55
CA MET A 301 -8.87 -2.51 14.53
C MET A 301 -9.40 -2.34 15.95
N VAL A 302 -10.45 -1.54 16.14
CA VAL A 302 -11.09 -1.34 17.45
C VAL A 302 -11.68 -2.64 18.00
N LEU A 303 -12.35 -3.45 17.16
CA LEU A 303 -12.88 -4.74 17.57
C LEU A 303 -11.79 -5.72 18.00
N VAL A 304 -10.65 -5.75 17.27
CA VAL A 304 -9.48 -6.55 17.67
C VAL A 304 -8.92 -6.08 19.02
N LEU A 305 -8.81 -4.76 19.23
CA LEU A 305 -8.35 -4.21 20.50
C LEU A 305 -9.30 -4.53 21.66
N ILE A 306 -10.62 -4.43 21.43
CA ILE A 306 -11.63 -4.80 22.44
C ILE A 306 -11.46 -6.26 22.85
N GLU A 307 -11.26 -7.16 21.89
CA GLU A 307 -11.03 -8.58 22.21
C GLU A 307 -9.77 -8.75 23.08
N ILE A 308 -8.65 -8.16 22.66
CA ILE A 308 -7.36 -8.30 23.35
C ILE A 308 -7.43 -7.72 24.77
N LEU A 309 -8.12 -6.60 24.98
CA LEU A 309 -8.16 -5.91 26.27
C LEU A 309 -9.20 -6.49 27.24
N PHE A 310 -10.37 -6.89 26.76
CA PHE A 310 -11.51 -7.24 27.62
C PHE A 310 -11.85 -8.75 27.60
N PHE A 311 -11.56 -9.44 26.51
CA PHE A 311 -12.11 -10.79 26.26
C PHE A 311 -11.05 -11.83 25.89
N ALA A 312 -9.75 -11.53 26.04
CA ALA A 312 -8.64 -12.37 25.60
C ALA A 312 -8.67 -13.83 26.12
N HIS A 313 -9.41 -14.08 27.21
CA HIS A 313 -9.54 -15.40 27.83
C HIS A 313 -10.95 -16.02 27.71
N SER A 314 -11.93 -15.32 27.11
CA SER A 314 -13.34 -15.71 27.13
C SER A 314 -13.96 -15.96 25.75
N THR A 315 -13.72 -15.08 24.77
CA THR A 315 -14.34 -15.15 23.44
C THR A 315 -13.35 -14.78 22.35
N ILE A 316 -13.56 -15.29 21.13
CA ILE A 316 -12.78 -14.95 19.93
C ILE A 316 -13.60 -14.23 18.84
N ILE A 317 -14.85 -13.89 19.15
CA ILE A 317 -15.84 -13.38 18.19
C ILE A 317 -15.47 -11.98 17.70
N PHE A 318 -15.13 -11.06 18.62
CA PHE A 318 -14.79 -9.69 18.25
C PHE A 318 -13.46 -9.62 17.53
N GLY A 319 -12.49 -10.45 17.93
CA GLY A 319 -11.19 -10.55 17.27
C GLY A 319 -11.33 -11.05 15.83
N VAL A 320 -12.06 -12.15 15.62
CA VAL A 320 -12.30 -12.71 14.28
C VAL A 320 -13.06 -11.72 13.40
N LEU A 321 -14.16 -11.15 13.90
CA LEU A 321 -14.94 -10.16 13.16
C LEU A 321 -14.08 -8.94 12.78
N GLY A 322 -13.29 -8.44 13.73
CA GLY A 322 -12.39 -7.32 13.50
C GLY A 322 -11.35 -7.59 12.42
N VAL A 323 -10.73 -8.77 12.44
CA VAL A 323 -9.79 -9.20 11.38
C VAL A 323 -10.49 -9.32 10.02
N PHE A 324 -11.72 -9.83 9.96
CA PHE A 324 -12.49 -9.87 8.72
C PHE A 324 -12.79 -8.47 8.17
N LEU A 325 -13.11 -7.50 9.05
CA LEU A 325 -13.30 -6.11 8.64
C LEU A 325 -12.01 -5.48 8.13
N ILE A 326 -10.88 -5.74 8.79
CA ILE A 326 -9.55 -5.27 8.34
C ILE A 326 -9.25 -5.84 6.95
N ILE A 327 -9.27 -7.16 6.79
CA ILE A 327 -8.97 -7.80 5.49
C ILE A 327 -9.97 -7.35 4.41
N GLY A 328 -11.27 -7.31 4.74
CA GLY A 328 -12.32 -6.85 3.85
C GLY A 328 -12.10 -5.41 3.39
N SER A 329 -11.69 -4.51 4.30
CA SER A 329 -11.39 -3.12 3.96
C SER A 329 -10.16 -3.00 3.05
N LEU A 330 -9.07 -3.69 3.36
CA LEU A 330 -7.85 -3.66 2.53
C LEU A 330 -8.12 -4.18 1.12
N LEU A 331 -8.88 -5.26 0.98
CA LEU A 331 -9.27 -5.78 -0.33
C LEU A 331 -10.18 -4.79 -1.05
N TRP A 332 -11.21 -4.26 -0.38
CA TRP A 332 -12.15 -3.32 -0.98
C TRP A 332 -11.46 -2.06 -1.49
N THR A 333 -10.44 -1.55 -0.80
CA THR A 333 -9.69 -0.37 -1.22
C THR A 333 -9.03 -0.52 -2.59
N MET A 334 -8.68 -1.75 -2.97
CA MET A 334 -8.00 -2.04 -4.23
C MET A 334 -8.97 -2.46 -5.34
N ILE A 335 -10.27 -2.52 -5.08
CA ILE A 335 -11.28 -2.92 -6.06
C ILE A 335 -11.70 -1.70 -6.86
N ASP A 336 -11.41 -1.70 -8.16
CA ASP A 336 -12.00 -0.74 -9.08
C ASP A 336 -13.49 -1.09 -9.31
N ARG A 337 -14.40 -0.21 -8.84
CA ARG A 337 -15.83 -0.33 -9.06
C ARG A 337 -16.32 0.66 -10.11
N TYR A 338 -17.06 0.13 -11.07
CA TYR A 338 -17.80 0.93 -12.06
C TYR A 338 -19.25 1.15 -11.63
N PRO A 339 -19.88 2.27 -12.05
CA PRO A 339 -21.31 2.48 -11.87
C PRO A 339 -22.11 1.31 -12.47
N GLN A 340 -23.08 0.79 -11.72
CA GLN A 340 -23.94 -0.37 -12.05
C GLN A 340 -23.36 -1.78 -11.86
N GLN A 341 -22.25 -1.95 -11.13
CA GLN A 341 -21.84 -3.28 -10.67
C GLN A 341 -22.59 -3.72 -9.39
N PRO A 342 -22.80 -5.04 -9.19
CA PRO A 342 -23.41 -5.55 -7.97
C PRO A 342 -22.59 -5.16 -6.73
N PHE A 343 -23.27 -4.99 -5.59
CA PHE A 343 -22.62 -4.57 -4.34
C PHE A 343 -21.51 -5.53 -3.89
N LEU A 344 -21.68 -6.83 -4.17
CA LEU A 344 -20.69 -7.86 -3.87
C LEU A 344 -19.71 -8.03 -5.04
N PRO A 345 -18.39 -7.98 -4.78
CA PRO A 345 -17.39 -8.15 -5.81
C PRO A 345 -17.39 -9.57 -6.38
N THR A 346 -17.19 -9.69 -7.68
CA THR A 346 -17.03 -10.99 -8.34
C THR A 346 -15.64 -11.57 -8.03
N GLY A 347 -15.48 -12.90 -7.99
CA GLY A 347 -14.20 -13.54 -7.67
C GLY A 347 -13.01 -13.05 -8.53
N LYS A 348 -13.25 -12.67 -9.78
CA LYS A 348 -12.23 -12.12 -10.68
C LYS A 348 -11.81 -10.69 -10.33
N MET A 349 -12.73 -9.88 -9.81
CA MET A 349 -12.41 -8.53 -9.32
C MET A 349 -11.51 -8.58 -8.10
N LEU A 350 -11.57 -9.67 -7.34
CA LEU A 350 -10.70 -9.92 -6.20
C LEU A 350 -9.32 -10.45 -6.59
N ALA A 351 -9.08 -10.86 -7.84
CA ALA A 351 -7.83 -11.51 -8.22
C ALA A 351 -6.60 -10.61 -8.03
N ILE A 352 -6.63 -9.36 -8.54
CA ILE A 352 -5.52 -8.41 -8.38
C ILE A 352 -5.36 -7.97 -6.91
N PRO A 353 -6.43 -7.57 -6.17
CA PRO A 353 -6.34 -7.30 -4.74
C PRO A 353 -5.76 -8.47 -3.93
N LEU A 354 -6.21 -9.70 -4.19
CA LEU A 354 -5.72 -10.91 -3.53
C LEU A 354 -4.26 -11.17 -3.88
N LEU A 355 -3.83 -10.97 -5.12
CA LEU A 355 -2.44 -11.11 -5.52
C LEU A 355 -1.55 -10.08 -4.81
N ASN A 356 -1.95 -8.79 -4.79
CA ASN A 356 -1.21 -7.74 -4.11
C ASN A 356 -1.12 -8.01 -2.60
N MET A 357 -2.22 -8.43 -1.98
CA MET A 357 -2.25 -8.82 -0.58
C MET A 357 -1.39 -10.06 -0.32
N PHE A 358 -1.41 -11.05 -1.22
CA PHE A 358 -0.58 -12.25 -1.12
C PHE A 358 0.92 -11.91 -1.22
N ILE A 359 1.31 -11.07 -2.19
CA ILE A 359 2.69 -10.57 -2.32
C ILE A 359 3.11 -9.82 -1.06
N ALA A 360 2.28 -8.91 -0.55
CA ALA A 360 2.55 -8.18 0.67
C ALA A 360 2.67 -9.10 1.89
N LEU A 361 1.79 -10.11 2.02
CA LEU A 361 1.81 -11.05 3.13
C LEU A 361 3.03 -11.99 3.07
N VAL A 362 3.32 -12.59 1.92
CA VAL A 362 4.50 -13.44 1.72
C VAL A 362 5.78 -12.65 1.93
N GLY A 363 5.86 -11.44 1.37
CA GLY A 363 6.97 -10.53 1.59
C GLY A 363 7.14 -10.20 3.08
N ALA A 364 6.05 -9.92 3.78
CA ALA A 364 6.08 -9.63 5.21
C ALA A 364 6.55 -10.85 6.00
N LEU A 365 6.08 -12.05 5.68
CA LEU A 365 6.53 -13.29 6.32
C LEU A 365 8.03 -13.55 6.10
N ILE A 366 8.55 -13.33 4.88
CA ILE A 366 9.98 -13.46 4.58
C ILE A 366 10.78 -12.46 5.43
N VAL A 367 10.37 -11.19 5.43
CA VAL A 367 11.06 -10.14 6.21
C VAL A 367 10.95 -10.42 7.71
N ILE A 368 9.80 -10.85 8.21
CA ILE A 368 9.60 -11.26 9.61
C ILE A 368 10.51 -12.44 9.95
N ALA A 369 10.63 -13.45 9.09
CA ALA A 369 11.51 -14.60 9.33
C ALA A 369 12.99 -14.18 9.39
N LEU A 370 13.41 -13.28 8.50
CA LEU A 370 14.75 -12.68 8.54
C LEU A 370 14.96 -11.86 9.82
N LEU A 371 14.01 -10.99 10.17
CA LEU A 371 14.07 -10.21 11.41
C LEU A 371 14.10 -11.14 12.63
N ALA A 372 13.24 -12.15 12.73
CA ALA A 372 13.26 -13.10 13.83
C ALA A 372 14.61 -13.83 13.95
N ARG A 373 15.28 -14.12 12.83
CA ARG A 373 16.60 -14.76 12.81
C ARG A 373 17.74 -13.82 13.21
N TYR A 374 17.71 -12.56 12.77
CA TYR A 374 18.85 -11.64 12.90
C TYR A 374 18.65 -10.57 13.98
N LEU A 375 17.44 -10.08 14.20
CA LEU A 375 17.09 -9.00 15.13
C LEU A 375 17.47 -9.32 16.58
N PRO A 376 17.28 -10.54 17.14
CA PRO A 376 17.70 -10.85 18.51
C PRO A 376 19.21 -10.71 18.76
N ARG A 377 20.03 -10.80 17.70
CA ARG A 377 21.48 -10.64 17.80
C ARG A 377 21.90 -9.17 17.86
N THR A 378 21.04 -8.25 17.43
CA THR A 378 21.33 -6.81 17.40
C THR A 378 21.27 -6.17 18.79
N SER A 379 22.01 -5.08 18.98
CA SER A 379 21.97 -4.28 20.22
C SER A 379 20.66 -3.53 20.40
N PHE A 380 19.94 -3.26 19.31
CA PHE A 380 18.63 -2.62 19.30
C PHE A 380 17.58 -3.46 20.04
N TYR A 381 17.44 -4.74 19.69
CA TYR A 381 16.48 -5.63 20.36
C TYR A 381 16.78 -5.80 21.85
N ARG A 382 18.05 -5.96 22.24
CA ARG A 382 18.45 -6.07 23.64
C ARG A 382 18.06 -4.85 24.48
N ARG A 383 18.19 -3.63 23.94
CA ARG A 383 17.83 -2.40 24.67
C ARG A 383 16.34 -2.31 25.02
N PHE A 384 15.46 -2.84 24.17
CA PHE A 384 14.02 -2.85 24.42
C PHE A 384 13.53 -4.11 25.13
N ALA A 385 14.10 -5.28 24.83
CA ALA A 385 13.72 -6.55 25.44
C ALA A 385 14.22 -6.73 26.89
N LEU A 386 15.27 -6.01 27.31
CA LEU A 386 15.82 -6.10 28.68
C LEU A 386 15.02 -5.31 29.74
N ILE A 387 13.95 -4.60 29.34
CA ILE A 387 13.13 -3.81 30.28
C ILE A 387 12.12 -4.69 31.06
N ASP A 388 11.85 -5.92 30.60
CA ASP A 388 10.98 -6.90 31.31
C ASP A 388 11.78 -8.04 31.96
N SER A 389 12.95 -7.74 32.53
CA SER A 389 13.38 -8.57 33.66
C SER A 389 12.59 -8.09 34.86
N ASN A 390 11.48 -8.76 35.16
CA ASN A 390 10.79 -8.61 36.44
C ASN A 390 11.88 -8.53 37.53
N PRO A 391 12.05 -7.42 38.26
CA PRO A 391 12.94 -7.43 39.40
C PRO A 391 12.45 -8.60 40.26
N PRO A 392 13.34 -9.50 40.71
CA PRO A 392 12.95 -10.54 41.65
C PRO A 392 12.14 -9.85 42.74
N GLY A 393 10.92 -10.34 42.97
CA GLY A 393 10.03 -9.75 43.96
C GLY A 393 10.76 -9.57 45.31
N PRO A 394 10.22 -8.77 46.24
CA PRO A 394 10.94 -8.30 47.45
C PRO A 394 11.50 -9.39 48.39
N SER A 395 11.32 -10.67 48.07
CA SER A 395 11.80 -11.79 48.87
C SER A 395 13.28 -12.16 48.69
N LEU A 396 14.02 -11.68 47.68
CA LEU A 396 15.39 -12.17 47.43
C LEU A 396 16.44 -11.16 46.93
N ALA A 397 16.22 -9.85 46.99
CA ALA A 397 17.22 -8.86 46.60
C ALA A 397 17.82 -8.15 47.83
N GLY A 398 18.91 -8.69 48.39
CA GLY A 398 19.66 -7.96 49.41
C GLY A 398 20.43 -8.78 50.45
N ALA A 399 21.11 -9.85 50.06
CA ALA A 399 22.33 -10.31 50.74
C ALA A 399 22.99 -11.36 49.85
N PRO A 400 24.28 -11.23 49.51
CA PRO A 400 25.06 -12.41 49.16
C PRO A 400 25.08 -13.27 50.42
N ARG A 401 24.14 -14.21 50.56
CA ARG A 401 24.45 -15.38 51.38
C ARG A 401 25.57 -16.06 50.63
N HIS A 402 26.78 -15.85 51.14
CA HIS A 402 27.72 -16.94 51.18
C HIS A 402 26.93 -18.13 51.72
N PHE A 403 26.44 -18.99 50.83
CA PHE A 403 26.16 -20.36 51.20
C PHE A 403 27.51 -20.88 51.61
N ALA A 404 27.79 -20.79 52.91
CA ALA A 404 28.79 -21.60 53.55
C ALA A 404 28.31 -23.04 53.34
N THR A 405 28.66 -23.61 52.20
CA THR A 405 28.76 -25.04 51.99
C THR A 405 29.87 -25.51 52.93
N ALA A 406 29.57 -25.63 54.22
CA ALA A 406 30.54 -26.04 55.22
C ALA A 406 29.96 -26.99 56.28
N LEU A 407 28.68 -27.35 56.20
CA LEU A 407 28.18 -28.56 56.84
C LEU A 407 27.68 -29.51 55.76
N ALA A 408 28.52 -30.46 55.36
CA ALA A 408 28.05 -31.67 54.70
C ALA A 408 27.22 -32.44 55.74
N LEU A 409 25.91 -32.21 55.76
CA LEU A 409 24.98 -32.94 56.62
C LEU A 409 24.99 -34.39 56.15
N ALA A 410 25.67 -35.26 56.88
CA ALA A 410 25.66 -36.69 56.60
C ALA A 410 24.40 -37.34 57.20
N PRO A 411 23.86 -38.40 56.57
CA PRO A 411 22.90 -39.29 57.21
C PRO A 411 23.38 -39.72 58.61
N GLY A 412 22.48 -39.67 59.59
CA GLY A 412 22.78 -39.98 60.99
C GLY A 412 23.10 -38.75 61.87
N MET A 413 23.30 -37.56 61.29
CA MET A 413 23.55 -36.36 62.09
C MET A 413 22.30 -35.94 62.88
N GLN A 414 22.47 -35.67 64.18
CA GLN A 414 21.41 -35.22 65.07
C GLN A 414 21.30 -33.69 65.09
N GLY A 415 20.07 -33.21 65.15
CA GLY A 415 19.72 -31.81 65.25
C GLY A 415 18.46 -31.61 66.06
N THR A 416 17.94 -30.40 66.05
CA THR A 416 16.71 -30.05 66.78
C THR A 416 15.79 -29.21 65.89
N ALA A 417 14.52 -29.56 65.84
CA ALA A 417 13.51 -28.81 65.10
C ALA A 417 13.38 -27.37 65.66
N VAL A 418 13.63 -26.36 64.83
CA VAL A 418 13.50 -24.93 65.16
C VAL A 418 12.09 -24.44 64.88
N THR A 419 11.39 -25.03 63.93
CA THR A 419 9.95 -24.83 63.69
C THR A 419 9.22 -26.16 63.78
N VAL A 420 7.90 -26.10 63.85
CA VAL A 420 7.04 -27.24 63.50
C VAL A 420 7.38 -27.72 62.08
N LEU A 421 7.56 -29.02 61.87
CA LEU A 421 7.82 -29.64 60.56
C LEU A 421 6.54 -30.34 60.05
N ARG A 422 5.92 -29.82 58.97
CA ARG A 422 4.68 -30.36 58.34
C ARG A 422 4.60 -30.09 56.82
N PRO A 423 5.19 -30.93 55.96
CA PRO A 423 6.36 -31.75 56.22
C PRO A 423 7.65 -30.91 56.21
N SER A 424 7.63 -29.68 55.69
CA SER A 424 8.79 -28.78 55.67
C SER A 424 8.87 -27.90 56.91
N GLY A 425 10.08 -27.55 57.31
CA GLY A 425 10.36 -26.51 58.31
C GLY A 425 11.86 -26.34 58.49
N LYS A 426 12.30 -25.81 59.63
CA LYS A 426 13.71 -25.56 59.92
C LYS A 426 14.20 -26.44 61.05
N ALA A 427 15.39 -27.00 60.92
CA ALA A 427 16.10 -27.67 62.00
C ALA A 427 17.51 -27.10 62.17
N ARG A 428 18.00 -27.13 63.40
CA ARG A 428 19.35 -26.71 63.76
C ARG A 428 20.24 -27.94 63.86
N PHE A 429 21.35 -27.93 63.13
CA PHE A 429 22.43 -28.90 63.25
C PHE A 429 23.72 -28.15 63.59
N ALA A 430 24.33 -28.49 64.73
CA ALA A 430 25.38 -27.66 65.34
C ALA A 430 24.94 -26.18 65.42
N ASP A 431 25.72 -25.27 64.84
CA ASP A 431 25.43 -23.82 64.86
C ASP A 431 24.61 -23.32 63.66
N HIS A 432 24.18 -24.23 62.76
CA HIS A 432 23.53 -23.85 61.52
C HIS A 432 22.05 -24.24 61.52
N VAL A 433 21.20 -23.33 61.05
CA VAL A 433 19.78 -23.58 60.81
C VAL A 433 19.57 -23.82 59.33
N VAL A 434 19.05 -25.00 58.97
CA VAL A 434 18.80 -25.43 57.59
C VAL A 434 17.34 -25.80 57.40
N ASP A 435 16.87 -25.67 56.16
CA ASP A 435 15.53 -26.12 55.79
C ASP A 435 15.53 -27.65 55.64
N VAL A 436 14.56 -28.30 56.29
CA VAL A 436 14.42 -29.76 56.33
C VAL A 436 13.00 -30.19 55.99
N VAL A 437 12.85 -31.43 55.55
CA VAL A 437 11.57 -32.04 55.22
C VAL A 437 11.44 -33.39 55.91
N THR A 438 10.28 -33.70 56.48
CA THR A 438 9.97 -35.03 57.04
C THR A 438 9.40 -35.96 55.98
N GLU A 439 9.45 -37.28 56.19
CA GLU A 439 8.82 -38.28 55.30
C GLU A 439 7.28 -38.36 55.45
N GLY A 440 6.67 -37.36 56.08
CA GLY A 440 5.22 -37.30 56.32
C GLY A 440 4.84 -37.20 57.80
N GLU A 441 5.80 -37.39 58.70
CA GLU A 441 5.58 -37.24 60.15
C GLU A 441 5.48 -35.77 60.56
N PHE A 442 4.58 -35.50 61.51
CA PHE A 442 4.52 -34.21 62.17
C PHE A 442 5.53 -34.15 63.32
N ILE A 443 6.53 -33.27 63.21
CA ILE A 443 7.52 -33.07 64.27
C ILE A 443 7.33 -31.68 64.90
N SER A 444 7.20 -31.65 66.22
CA SER A 444 6.99 -30.41 66.98
C SER A 444 8.29 -29.60 67.11
N GLN A 445 8.14 -28.31 67.41
CA GLN A 445 9.28 -27.44 67.70
C GLN A 445 10.04 -27.96 68.93
N LYS A 446 11.38 -27.82 68.92
CA LYS A 446 12.32 -28.29 69.96
C LYS A 446 12.45 -29.81 70.07
N THR A 447 11.84 -30.58 69.16
CA THR A 447 12.02 -32.04 69.11
C THR A 447 13.36 -32.40 68.46
N PRO A 448 14.13 -33.34 69.02
CA PRO A 448 15.33 -33.89 68.40
C PRO A 448 15.01 -34.58 67.06
N VAL A 449 15.82 -34.33 66.04
CA VAL A 449 15.67 -34.91 64.69
C VAL A 449 16.99 -35.50 64.19
N THR A 450 16.91 -36.53 63.34
CA THR A 450 18.08 -37.15 62.72
C THR A 450 17.96 -37.09 61.20
N VAL A 451 19.04 -36.72 60.52
CA VAL A 451 19.12 -36.74 59.04
C VAL A 451 19.04 -38.18 58.55
N ILE A 452 18.10 -38.47 57.66
CA ILE A 452 17.96 -39.77 56.99
C ILE A 452 18.70 -39.76 55.66
N GLN A 453 18.50 -38.70 54.89
CA GLN A 453 19.02 -38.58 53.54
C GLN A 453 19.21 -37.10 53.18
N THR A 454 20.24 -36.82 52.39
CA THR A 454 20.44 -35.53 51.73
C THR A 454 20.37 -35.74 50.21
N ASP A 455 19.41 -35.10 49.57
CA ASP A 455 19.24 -35.13 48.12
C ASP A 455 19.44 -33.71 47.57
N GLY A 456 20.67 -33.40 47.16
CA GLY A 456 21.07 -32.07 46.70
C GLY A 456 20.79 -30.98 47.74
N MET A 457 19.77 -30.16 47.48
CA MET A 457 19.34 -29.06 48.36
C MET A 457 18.29 -29.47 49.41
N ARG A 458 17.82 -30.73 49.39
CA ARG A 458 16.77 -31.23 50.28
C ARG A 458 17.36 -32.13 51.37
N VAL A 459 17.18 -31.75 52.63
CA VAL A 459 17.59 -32.57 53.79
C VAL A 459 16.34 -33.22 54.38
N VAL A 460 16.32 -34.56 54.37
CA VAL A 460 15.22 -35.37 54.91
C VAL A 460 15.53 -35.79 56.35
N VAL A 461 14.61 -35.56 57.27
CA VAL A 461 14.79 -35.84 58.70
C VAL A 461 13.63 -36.64 59.29
N LYS A 462 13.92 -37.44 60.33
CA LYS A 462 12.91 -38.09 61.18
C LYS A 462 13.07 -37.68 62.63
N SER A 463 12.04 -37.92 63.44
CA SER A 463 12.14 -37.80 64.90
C SER A 463 13.24 -38.71 65.43
N ALA A 464 14.14 -38.17 66.27
CA ALA A 464 15.15 -38.96 66.96
C ALA A 464 14.61 -39.61 68.25
N ILE A 465 13.37 -39.29 68.63
CA ILE A 465 12.66 -39.96 69.71
C ILE A 465 12.10 -41.26 69.11
N GLN A 466 12.70 -42.40 69.49
CA GLN A 466 12.07 -43.71 69.29
C GLN A 466 10.73 -43.71 70.03
N VAL A 467 9.64 -43.91 69.30
CA VAL A 467 8.41 -44.46 69.86
C VAL A 467 8.54 -45.97 69.85
#